data_AF-A0A3D3KR99-F1
#
_entry.id   AF-A0A3D3KR99-F1
#
_cell.length_a   1.000
_cell.length_b   1.000
_cell.length_c   1.000
_cell.angle_alpha   90.00
_cell.angle_beta   90.00
_cell.angle_gamma   90.00
#
_symmetry.space_group_name_H-M   'P 1'
#
loop_
_entity.id
_entity.type
_entity.pdbx_description
1 polymer ?
#
loop_
_entity_poly.entity_id
_entity_poly.type
_entity_poly.pdbx_seq_one_letter_code
_entity_poly.pdbx_strand_id
1 'polypeptide(L)'
;MSEHQQLQRRLGVFDATSIGLGSMLGAGVFVVFAPAAGLAGNFLVLAVLVAGAVAYCNAVASAELAARYPASGGTYVYGRKRLGEWPGFLAGWGFVSGKTASCAAMALTFAHYVSPGYAVPVAIAAVVALTALNLFGITRTAL
;
A
#
# COMPACT_ATOMS: atom_id res chain seq x y z
N MET A 1 13.47 7.24 -30.27
CA MET A 1 13.73 7.90 -28.98
C MET A 1 12.38 7.99 -28.28
N SER A 2 12.04 7.04 -27.41
CA SER A 2 10.71 6.95 -26.81
C SER A 2 10.50 8.15 -25.89
N GLU A 3 9.57 9.03 -26.26
CA GLU A 3 9.16 10.15 -25.40
C GLU A 3 8.76 9.58 -24.03
N HIS A 4 9.54 9.90 -23.00
CA HIS A 4 9.15 9.60 -21.64
C HIS A 4 7.97 10.51 -21.31
N GLN A 5 6.76 9.95 -21.43
CA GLN A 5 5.53 10.61 -21.03
C GLN A 5 5.67 11.03 -19.56
N GLN A 6 5.98 12.31 -19.32
CA GLN A 6 6.19 12.82 -17.97
C GLN A 6 4.88 12.71 -17.19
N LEU A 7 4.96 12.19 -15.96
CA LEU A 7 3.79 12.10 -15.08
C LEU A 7 3.20 13.50 -14.87
N GLN A 8 1.93 13.65 -15.24
CA GLN A 8 1.23 14.91 -15.01
C GLN A 8 0.96 15.08 -13.52
N ARG A 9 1.37 16.23 -12.98
CA ARG A 9 1.25 16.56 -11.56
C ARG A 9 -0.16 17.09 -11.27
N ARG A 10 -1.14 16.18 -11.27
CA ARG A 10 -2.57 16.49 -11.13
C ARG A 10 -3.10 16.45 -9.68
N LEU A 11 -2.40 15.77 -8.78
CA LEU A 11 -2.82 15.60 -7.39
C LEU A 11 -2.21 16.69 -6.50
N GLY A 12 -3.06 17.42 -5.79
CA GLY A 12 -2.64 18.33 -4.72
C GLY A 12 -2.27 17.59 -3.44
N VAL A 13 -1.83 18.34 -2.43
CA VAL A 13 -1.48 17.77 -1.11
C VAL A 13 -2.69 17.08 -0.48
N PHE A 14 -3.86 17.70 -0.56
CA PHE A 14 -5.09 17.15 -0.02
C PHE A 14 -5.48 15.84 -0.72
N ASP A 15 -5.48 15.81 -2.05
CA ASP A 15 -5.81 14.61 -2.82
C ASP A 15 -4.84 13.47 -2.51
N ALA A 16 -3.54 13.76 -2.51
CA ALA A 16 -2.51 12.77 -2.21
C ALA A 16 -2.63 12.22 -0.77
N THR A 17 -2.93 13.09 0.20
CA THR A 17 -3.09 12.68 1.60
C THR A 17 -4.35 11.85 1.79
N SER A 18 -5.47 12.25 1.20
CA SER A 18 -6.75 11.52 1.25
C SER A 18 -6.63 10.13 0.62
N ILE A 19 -6.01 10.04 -0.57
CA ILE A 19 -5.73 8.74 -1.23
C ILE A 19 -4.81 7.89 -0.34
N GLY A 20 -3.77 8.48 0.23
CA GLY A 20 -2.84 7.79 1.13
C GLY A 20 -3.52 7.23 2.38
N LEU A 21 -4.34 8.04 3.06
CA LEU A 21 -5.11 7.64 4.24
C LEU A 21 -6.08 6.51 3.91
N GLY A 22 -6.84 6.63 2.82
CA GLY A 22 -7.75 5.58 2.37
C GLY A 22 -7.01 4.27 2.08
N SER A 23 -5.86 4.35 1.40
CA SER A 23 -5.02 3.17 1.12
C SER A 23 -4.41 2.54 2.38
N MET A 24 -4.15 3.33 3.43
CA MET A 24 -3.51 2.84 4.65
C MET A 24 -4.50 2.21 5.63
N LEU A 25 -5.70 2.79 5.77
CA LEU A 25 -6.77 2.23 6.60
C LEU A 25 -7.26 0.89 6.02
N GLY A 26 -7.59 0.89 4.73
CA GLY A 26 -7.93 -0.29 3.93
C GLY A 26 -8.78 -1.33 4.66
N ALA A 27 -8.53 -2.61 4.36
CA ALA A 27 -9.16 -3.71 5.08
C ALA A 27 -8.51 -4.01 6.43
N GLY A 28 -7.25 -3.58 6.63
CA GLY A 28 -6.43 -3.93 7.79
C GLY A 28 -7.00 -3.45 9.13
N VAL A 29 -7.60 -2.27 9.15
CA VAL A 29 -8.24 -1.71 10.36
C VAL A 29 -9.37 -2.59 10.90
N PHE A 30 -10.02 -3.39 10.05
CA PHE A 30 -11.15 -4.24 10.47
C PHE A 30 -10.71 -5.60 11.01
N VAL A 31 -9.54 -6.09 10.62
CA VAL A 31 -9.10 -7.46 10.93
C VAL A 31 -7.91 -7.54 11.87
N VAL A 32 -7.11 -6.48 11.99
CA VAL A 32 -5.84 -6.54 12.75
C VAL A 32 -6.04 -6.46 14.26
N PHE A 33 -7.10 -5.80 14.74
CA PHE A 33 -7.26 -5.53 16.18
C PHE A 33 -7.65 -6.75 17.00
N ALA A 34 -8.50 -7.65 16.50
CA ALA A 34 -8.88 -8.86 17.23
C ALA A 34 -7.68 -9.77 17.57
N PRO A 35 -6.83 -10.18 16.61
CA PRO A 35 -5.64 -10.96 16.93
C PRO A 35 -4.60 -10.16 17.73
N ALA A 36 -4.45 -8.85 17.46
CA ALA A 36 -3.56 -8.00 18.26
C ALA A 36 -4.01 -7.91 19.72
N ALA A 37 -5.31 -7.78 19.97
CA ALA A 37 -5.89 -7.78 21.32
C ALA A 37 -5.70 -9.14 22.00
N GLY A 38 -5.83 -10.25 21.26
CA GLY A 38 -5.56 -11.60 21.77
C GLY A 38 -4.12 -11.78 22.25
N LEU A 39 -3.15 -11.14 21.59
CA LEU A 39 -1.73 -11.21 21.97
C LEU A 39 -1.30 -10.17 23.01
N ALA A 40 -1.75 -8.92 22.86
CA ALA A 40 -1.31 -7.80 23.69
C ALA A 40 -2.20 -7.58 24.93
N GLY A 41 -3.45 -8.07 24.92
CA GLY A 41 -4.43 -7.87 25.97
C GLY A 41 -4.60 -6.38 26.33
N ASN A 42 -4.43 -6.05 27.61
CA ASN A 42 -4.54 -4.68 28.11
C ASN A 42 -3.44 -3.73 27.58
N PHE A 43 -2.35 -4.27 27.01
CA PHE A 43 -1.28 -3.50 26.41
C PHE A 43 -1.52 -3.16 24.93
N LEU A 44 -2.70 -3.47 24.37
CA LEU A 44 -3.02 -3.18 22.97
C LEU A 44 -2.79 -1.71 22.61
N VAL A 45 -3.25 -0.77 23.44
CA VAL A 45 -3.07 0.66 23.20
C VAL A 45 -1.58 1.01 23.17
N LEU A 46 -0.79 0.48 24.10
CA LEU A 46 0.65 0.70 24.13
C LEU A 46 1.34 0.12 22.88
N ALA A 47 0.95 -1.07 22.45
CA ALA A 47 1.47 -1.70 21.23
C ALA A 47 1.15 -0.86 19.99
N VAL A 48 -0.06 -0.32 19.89
CA VAL A 48 -0.46 0.58 18.80
C VAL A 48 0.34 1.89 18.83
N LEU A 49 0.57 2.48 20.00
CA LEU A 49 1.39 3.69 20.13
C LEU A 49 2.84 3.45 19.70
N VAL A 50 3.44 2.33 20.08
CA VAL A 50 4.80 1.97 19.65
C VAL A 50 4.85 1.75 18.14
N ALA A 51 3.89 1.02 17.57
CA ALA A 51 3.80 0.83 16.11
C ALA A 51 3.62 2.17 15.37
N GLY A 52 2.79 3.06 15.91
CA GLY A 52 2.58 4.41 15.39
C GLY A 52 3.85 5.26 15.40
N ALA A 53 4.63 5.21 16.48
CA ALA A 53 5.91 5.91 16.58
C ALA A 53 6.90 5.42 15.52
N VAL A 54 7.03 4.10 15.33
CA VAL A 54 7.88 3.51 14.29
C VAL A 54 7.43 3.93 12.89
N ALA A 55 6.12 3.90 12.63
CA ALA A 55 5.53 4.31 11.36
C ALA A 55 5.78 5.81 11.07
N TYR A 56 5.66 6.67 12.09
CA TYR A 56 5.93 8.10 11.98
C TYR A 56 7.40 8.38 11.61
N CYS A 57 8.35 7.75 12.31
CA CYS A 57 9.78 7.86 11.97
C CYS A 57 10.05 7.47 10.52
N ASN A 58 9.46 6.37 10.05
CA ASN A 58 9.58 5.93 8.66
C ASN A 58 8.94 6.91 7.67
N ALA A 59 7.77 7.48 8.00
CA ALA A 59 7.07 8.44 7.16
C ALA A 59 7.87 9.73 6.96
N VAL A 60 8.42 10.29 8.04
CA VAL A 60 9.26 11.50 7.98
C VAL A 60 10.53 11.25 7.17
N ALA A 61 11.24 10.15 7.42
CA ALA A 61 12.43 9.79 6.64
C ALA A 61 12.11 9.61 5.15
N SER A 62 10.96 9.00 4.82
CA SER A 62 10.51 8.82 3.45
C SER A 62 10.11 10.16 2.79
N ALA A 63 9.52 11.09 3.53
CA ALA A 63 9.14 12.42 3.05
C ALA A 63 10.37 13.26 2.69
N GLU A 64 11.40 13.25 3.54
CA GLU A 64 12.69 13.91 3.27
C GLU A 64 13.37 13.36 2.01
N LEU A 65 13.36 12.03 1.84
CA LEU A 65 13.88 11.38 0.63
C LEU A 65 13.06 11.71 -0.61
N ALA A 66 11.72 11.79 -0.49
CA ALA A 66 10.84 12.17 -1.59
C ALA A 66 11.06 13.63 -2.02
N ALA A 67 11.28 14.53 -1.06
CA ALA A 67 11.62 15.93 -1.33
C ALA A 67 12.98 16.05 -2.03
N ARG A 68 13.97 15.25 -1.62
CA ARG A 68 15.32 15.25 -2.22
C ARG A 68 15.38 14.55 -3.58
N TYR A 69 14.59 13.51 -3.78
CA TYR A 69 14.57 12.71 -5.01
C TYR A 69 13.15 12.67 -5.60
N PRO A 70 12.69 13.75 -6.25
CA PRO A 70 11.32 13.89 -6.76
C PRO A 70 11.15 13.12 -8.08
N ALA A 71 11.31 11.80 -8.03
CA ALA A 71 11.15 10.89 -9.14
C ALA A 71 10.19 9.75 -8.78
N SER A 72 9.46 9.24 -9.78
CA SER A 72 8.60 8.07 -9.58
C SER A 72 9.45 6.83 -9.27
N GLY A 73 9.04 6.06 -8.27
CA GLY A 73 9.67 4.79 -7.90
C GLY A 73 9.95 4.60 -6.40
N GLY A 74 9.75 5.62 -5.57
CA GLY A 74 9.73 5.48 -4.11
C GLY A 74 11.00 4.84 -3.52
N THR A 75 10.82 3.87 -2.62
CA THR A 75 11.93 3.20 -1.89
C THR A 75 12.97 2.55 -2.80
N TYR A 76 12.58 2.07 -3.98
CA TYR A 76 13.50 1.56 -5.00
C TYR A 76 14.48 2.65 -5.46
N VAL A 77 13.97 3.83 -5.80
CA VAL A 77 14.79 4.97 -6.24
C VAL A 77 15.69 5.45 -5.11
N TYR A 78 15.15 5.54 -3.89
CA TYR A 78 15.92 6.01 -2.73
C TYR A 78 17.07 5.05 -2.41
N GLY A 79 16.79 3.74 -2.36
CA GLY A 79 17.79 2.71 -2.16
C GLY A 79 18.86 2.72 -3.26
N ARG A 80 18.43 2.83 -4.52
CA ARG A 80 19.37 2.89 -5.65
C ARG A 80 20.28 4.12 -5.60
N LYS A 81 19.74 5.28 -5.21
CA LYS A 81 20.49 6.55 -5.14
C LYS A 81 21.44 6.64 -3.95
N ARG A 82 21.15 5.93 -2.84
CA ARG A 82 21.93 6.05 -1.58
C ARG A 82 22.80 4.85 -1.26
N LEU A 83 22.37 3.66 -1.64
CA LEU A 83 22.97 2.39 -1.23
C LEU A 83 23.49 1.56 -2.42
N GLY A 84 23.25 2.02 -3.65
CA GLY A 84 23.67 1.35 -4.87
C GLY A 84 22.60 0.41 -5.45
N GLU A 85 22.95 -0.28 -6.53
CA GLU A 85 21.98 -0.99 -7.37
C GLU A 85 21.34 -2.19 -6.69
N TRP A 86 22.14 -3.00 -5.98
CA TRP A 86 21.65 -4.21 -5.32
C TRP A 86 20.63 -3.93 -4.20
N PRO A 87 20.89 -3.02 -3.24
CA PRO A 87 19.89 -2.67 -2.22
C PRO A 87 18.64 -2.02 -2.82
N GLY A 88 18.81 -1.19 -3.85
CA GLY A 88 17.69 -0.62 -4.60
C GLY A 88 16.82 -1.71 -5.23
N PHE A 89 17.42 -2.65 -5.95
CA PHE A 89 16.74 -3.79 -6.57
C PHE A 89 15.97 -4.63 -5.54
N LEU A 90 16.60 -4.97 -4.41
CA LEU A 90 15.95 -5.71 -3.34
C LEU A 90 14.75 -4.94 -2.76
N ALA A 91 14.89 -3.63 -2.53
CA ALA A 91 13.80 -2.79 -2.07
C ALA A 91 12.63 -2.74 -3.06
N GLY A 92 12.92 -2.71 -4.37
CA GLY A 92 11.91 -2.76 -5.43
C GLY A 92 11.16 -4.10 -5.44
N TRP A 93 11.88 -5.22 -5.40
CA TRP A 93 11.25 -6.54 -5.36
C TRP A 93 10.46 -6.80 -4.08
N GLY A 94 10.97 -6.35 -2.93
CA GLY A 94 10.25 -6.38 -1.66
C GLY A 94 8.96 -5.55 -1.70
N PHE A 95 8.98 -4.41 -2.38
CA PHE A 95 7.78 -3.60 -2.58
C PHE A 95 6.74 -4.32 -3.44
N VAL A 96 7.16 -4.91 -4.56
CA VAL A 96 6.25 -5.65 -5.45
C VAL A 96 5.64 -6.86 -4.74
N SER A 97 6.46 -7.69 -4.09
CA SER A 97 5.96 -8.86 -3.34
C SER A 97 5.02 -8.45 -2.21
N GLY A 98 5.36 -7.39 -1.46
CA GLY A 98 4.52 -6.84 -0.40
C GLY A 98 3.16 -6.34 -0.90
N LYS A 99 3.13 -5.64 -2.05
CA LYS A 99 1.87 -5.20 -2.67
C LYS A 99 1.03 -6.36 -3.19
N THR A 100 1.64 -7.40 -3.73
CA THR A 100 0.93 -8.62 -4.14
C THR A 100 0.31 -9.33 -2.94
N ALA A 101 1.07 -9.51 -1.86
CA ALA A 101 0.56 -10.10 -0.62
C ALA A 101 -0.58 -9.26 -0.01
N SER A 102 -0.45 -7.92 -0.07
CA SER A 102 -1.49 -6.99 0.39
C SER A 102 -2.78 -7.11 -0.42
N CYS A 103 -2.68 -7.28 -1.75
CA CYS A 103 -3.84 -7.53 -2.61
C CYS A 103 -4.55 -8.83 -2.23
N ALA A 104 -3.80 -9.92 -2.03
CA ALA A 104 -4.36 -11.19 -1.59
C ALA A 104 -5.04 -11.08 -0.21
N ALA A 105 -4.37 -10.42 0.76
CA ALA A 105 -4.92 -10.21 2.10
C ALA A 105 -6.21 -9.37 2.08
N MET A 106 -6.25 -8.30 1.28
CA MET A 106 -7.45 -7.47 1.12
C MET A 106 -8.60 -8.23 0.47
N ALA A 107 -8.32 -8.99 -0.60
CA ALA A 107 -9.34 -9.79 -1.28
C ALA A 107 -9.93 -10.87 -0.37
N LEU A 108 -9.09 -11.57 0.40
CA LEU A 108 -9.53 -12.56 1.38
C LEU A 108 -10.33 -11.91 2.51
N THR A 109 -9.88 -10.75 3.01
CA THR A 109 -10.63 -10.01 4.04
C THR A 109 -12.02 -9.67 3.55
N PHE A 110 -12.14 -9.05 2.38
CA PHE A 110 -13.43 -8.76 1.76
C PHE A 110 -14.31 -10.01 1.64
N ALA A 111 -13.74 -11.10 1.12
CA ALA A 111 -14.48 -12.33 0.90
C ALA A 111 -14.95 -12.99 2.21
N HIS A 112 -14.16 -12.92 3.28
CA HIS A 112 -14.57 -13.39 4.61
C HIS A 112 -15.75 -12.62 5.19
N TYR A 113 -15.88 -11.32 4.88
CA TYR A 113 -17.06 -10.54 5.29
C TYR A 113 -18.29 -10.82 4.43
N VAL A 114 -18.12 -11.09 3.13
CA VAL A 114 -19.23 -11.29 2.19
C VAL A 114 -19.76 -12.72 2.18
N SER A 115 -18.87 -13.71 2.12
CA SER A 115 -19.23 -15.12 2.07
C SER A 115 -18.17 -15.97 2.78
N PRO A 116 -18.27 -16.12 4.12
CA PRO A 116 -17.30 -16.88 4.90
C PRO A 116 -17.09 -18.31 4.39
N GLY A 117 -18.15 -18.98 3.89
CA GLY A 117 -18.10 -20.35 3.39
C GLY A 117 -17.42 -20.51 2.03
N TYR A 118 -17.29 -19.44 1.25
CA TYR A 118 -16.70 -19.44 -0.09
C TYR A 118 -15.64 -18.34 -0.24
N ALA A 119 -14.92 -18.01 0.84
CA ALA A 119 -14.03 -16.87 0.88
C ALA A 119 -12.92 -16.92 -0.20
N VAL A 120 -12.29 -18.07 -0.41
CA VAL A 120 -11.23 -18.22 -1.42
C VAL A 120 -11.74 -17.97 -2.86
N PRO A 121 -12.79 -18.66 -3.36
CA PRO A 121 -13.28 -18.40 -4.72
C PRO A 121 -13.83 -16.98 -4.89
N VAL A 122 -14.48 -16.41 -3.86
CA VAL A 122 -14.95 -15.00 -3.91
C VAL A 122 -13.78 -14.02 -3.96
N ALA A 123 -12.69 -14.26 -3.21
CA ALA A 123 -11.49 -13.42 -3.25
C ALA A 123 -10.84 -13.46 -4.64
N ILE A 124 -10.70 -14.66 -5.24
CA ILE A 124 -10.16 -14.82 -6.60
C ILE A 124 -11.05 -14.06 -7.59
N ALA A 125 -12.37 -14.24 -7.52
CA ALA A 125 -13.32 -13.55 -8.39
C ALA A 125 -13.21 -12.02 -8.25
N ALA A 126 -13.06 -11.50 -7.03
CA ALA A 126 -12.88 -10.07 -6.77
C ALA A 126 -11.58 -9.54 -7.39
N VAL A 127 -10.45 -10.26 -7.24
CA VAL A 127 -9.18 -9.88 -7.87
C VAL A 127 -9.32 -9.88 -9.39
N VAL A 128 -9.86 -10.94 -9.98
CA VAL A 128 -10.07 -11.06 -11.43
C VAL A 128 -10.97 -9.94 -11.95
N ALA A 129 -12.07 -9.65 -11.26
CA ALA A 129 -12.98 -8.57 -11.64
C ALA A 129 -12.30 -7.19 -11.59
N LEU A 130 -11.56 -6.88 -10.52
CA LEU A 130 -10.82 -5.61 -10.40
C LEU A 130 -9.70 -5.50 -11.43
N THR A 131 -8.98 -6.59 -11.71
CA THR A 131 -7.97 -6.65 -12.77
C THR A 131 -8.61 -6.42 -14.14
N ALA A 132 -9.73 -7.08 -14.44
CA ALA A 132 -10.47 -6.89 -15.68
C ALA A 132 -10.93 -5.43 -15.82
N LEU A 133 -11.55 -4.86 -14.78
CA LEU A 133 -11.96 -3.45 -14.76
C LEU A 133 -10.79 -2.49 -15.00
N ASN A 134 -9.63 -2.77 -14.42
CA ASN A 134 -8.41 -1.99 -14.66
C ASN A 134 -7.97 -2.10 -16.13
N LEU A 135 -7.96 -3.30 -16.70
CA LEU A 135 -7.62 -3.55 -18.11
C LEU A 135 -8.59 -2.89 -19.10
N PHE A 136 -9.89 -2.83 -18.76
CA PHE A 136 -10.92 -2.16 -19.58
C PHE A 136 -10.90 -0.62 -19.45
N GLY A 137 -10.03 -0.06 -18.61
CA GLY A 137 -9.80 1.37 -18.49
C GLY A 137 -10.71 2.03 -17.47
N ILE A 138 -10.16 2.27 -16.28
CA ILE A 138 -10.72 3.21 -15.30
C ILE A 138 -10.35 4.64 -15.76
N THR A 139 -10.81 5.05 -16.94
CA THR A 139 -10.61 6.42 -17.46
C THR A 139 -11.70 7.38 -16.98
N ARG A 140 -12.74 6.88 -16.30
CA ARG A 140 -13.92 7.67 -15.89
C ARG A 140 -13.93 8.18 -14.46
N THR A 141 -12.99 7.78 -13.60
CA THR A 141 -12.95 8.22 -12.19
C THR A 141 -12.06 9.45 -11.97
N ALA A 142 -11.51 10.03 -13.04
CA ALA A 142 -10.65 11.22 -13.02
C ALA A 142 -11.20 12.32 -13.94
N LEU A 143 -12.53 12.48 -13.97
CA LEU A 143 -13.20 13.68 -14.48
C LEU A 143 -13.59 14.58 -13.31
#